data_AF-A0A7Y2A259-F1
#
_entry.id   AF-A0A7Y2A259-F1
#
_cell.length_a   1.000
_cell.length_b   1.000
_cell.length_c   1.000
_cell.angle_alpha   90.00
_cell.angle_beta   90.00
_cell.angle_gamma   90.00
#
_symmetry.space_group_name_H-M   'P 1'
#
loop_
_entity.id
_entity.type
_entity.pdbx_description
1 polymer ?
#
loop_
_entity_poly.entity_id
_entity_poly.type
_entity_poly.pdbx_seq_one_letter_code
_entity_poly.pdbx_strand_id
1 'polypeptide(L)' 'SEGSAPIAFEIFKQVGTLGNPFVFLMAGVVTDYTEIGLIWTNIGKRTAIWLPLITVPQVMIIAYLFNQFL' A
#
# COMPACT_ATOMS: atom_id res chain seq x y z
N SER A 1 -4.24 3.88 8.18
CA SER A 1 -5.51 4.43 8.68
C SER A 1 -5.19 5.74 9.39
N GLU A 2 -5.63 6.87 8.84
CA GLU A 2 -5.54 8.29 9.27
C GLU A 2 -4.45 8.72 10.27
N GLY A 3 -4.32 8.08 11.43
CA GLY A 3 -3.24 8.29 12.41
C GLY A 3 -1.82 7.94 11.92
N SER A 4 -1.66 7.27 10.78
CA SER A 4 -0.35 7.00 10.17
C SER A 4 0.21 8.18 9.35
N ALA A 5 -0.61 9.20 9.08
CA ALA A 5 -0.22 10.35 8.25
C ALA A 5 0.93 11.20 8.86
N PRO A 6 0.98 11.50 10.17
CA PRO A 6 2.10 12.23 10.76
C PRO A 6 3.44 11.49 10.58
N ILE A 7 3.43 10.16 10.74
CA ILE A 7 4.63 9.32 10.57
C ILE A 7 5.08 9.32 9.10
N ALA A 8 4.13 9.19 8.16
CA ALA A 8 4.45 9.31 6.74
C ALA A 8 5.08 10.68 6.40
N PHE A 9 4.61 11.75 7.03
CA PHE A 9 5.18 13.08 6.84
C PHE A 9 6.60 13.20 7.42
N GLU A 10 6.88 12.53 8.53
CA GLU A 10 8.25 12.43 9.06
C GLU A 10 9.18 11.64 8.13
N ILE A 11 8.71 10.53 7.56
CA ILE A 11 9.45 9.76 6.55
C ILE A 11 9.76 10.66 5.34
N PHE A 12 8.79 11.44 4.88
CA PHE A 12 8.99 12.40 3.79
C PHE A 12 10.06 13.44 4.14
N LYS A 13 10.02 14.02 5.34
CA LYS A 13 11.02 14.99 5.80
C LYS A 13 12.45 14.43 5.84
N GLN A 14 12.61 13.12 6.09
CA GLN A 14 13.92 12.49 6.16
C GLN A 14 14.45 12.07 4.79
N VAL A 15 13.58 11.55 3.91
CA VAL A 15 13.97 11.00 2.60
C VAL A 15 13.97 12.07 1.51
N GLY A 16 13.05 13.04 1.59
CA GLY A 16 12.86 14.07 0.58
C GLY A 16 12.09 13.64 -0.67
N THR A 17 11.65 12.38 -0.76
CA THR A 17 10.90 11.85 -1.91
C THR A 17 9.55 11.25 -1.47
N LEU A 18 8.54 11.31 -2.35
CA LEU A 18 7.17 10.90 -2.01
C LEU A 18 6.90 9.39 -2.09
N GLY A 19 7.73 8.60 -2.77
CA GLY A 19 7.49 7.17 -2.94
C GLY A 19 7.54 6.39 -1.62
N ASN A 20 8.51 6.66 -0.76
CA ASN A 20 8.67 5.99 0.54
C ASN A 20 7.49 6.22 1.49
N PRO A 21 7.05 7.47 1.76
CA PRO A 21 5.88 7.71 2.59
C PRO A 21 4.58 7.18 1.95
N PHE A 22 4.47 7.17 0.61
CA PHE A 22 3.35 6.56 -0.09
C PHE A 22 3.27 5.05 0.16
N VAL A 23 4.36 4.30 -0.01
CA VAL A 23 4.39 2.85 0.28
C VAL A 23 4.03 2.59 1.74
N PHE A 24 4.57 3.38 2.66
CA PHE A 24 4.27 3.26 4.09
C PHE A 24 2.78 3.38 4.38
N LEU A 25 2.11 4.38 3.78
CA LEU A 25 0.67 4.58 3.94
C LEU A 25 -0.15 3.46 3.29
N MET A 26 0.26 3.00 2.11
CA MET A 26 -0.47 2.01 1.33
C MET A 26 -0.28 0.58 1.82
N ALA A 27 0.85 0.27 2.49
CA ALA A 27 1.16 -1.07 2.95
C ALA A 27 0.02 -1.68 3.77
N GLY A 28 -0.50 -0.94 4.75
CA GLY A 28 -1.62 -1.39 5.57
C GLY A 28 -2.92 -1.61 4.79
N VAL A 29 -3.15 -0.84 3.72
CA VAL A 29 -4.37 -0.94 2.89
C VAL A 29 -4.31 -2.18 1.99
N VAL A 30 -3.18 -2.40 1.31
CA VAL A 30 -3.06 -3.51 0.34
C VAL A 30 -2.83 -4.87 1.00
N THR A 31 -2.48 -4.89 2.29
CA THR A 31 -2.31 -6.13 3.07
C THR A 31 -3.31 -6.24 4.22
N ASP A 32 -4.47 -5.58 4.14
CA ASP A 32 -5.49 -5.74 5.18
C ASP A 32 -6.05 -7.17 5.16
N TYR A 33 -5.58 -8.00 6.09
CA TYR A 33 -5.99 -9.40 6.20
C TYR A 33 -7.46 -9.57 6.53
N THR A 34 -8.10 -8.56 7.13
CA THR A 34 -9.54 -8.63 7.43
C THR A 34 -10.36 -8.50 6.15
N GLU A 35 -10.01 -7.57 5.27
CA GLU A 35 -10.64 -7.39 3.96
C GLU A 35 -10.34 -8.56 3.01
N ILE A 36 -9.08 -9.01 2.96
CA ILE A 36 -8.68 -10.20 2.18
C ILE A 36 -9.43 -11.45 2.68
N GLY A 37 -9.56 -11.62 4.00
CA GLY A 37 -10.32 -12.70 4.62
C GLY A 37 -11.81 -12.64 4.26
N LEU A 38 -12.39 -11.44 4.19
CA LEU A 38 -13.77 -11.22 3.77
C LEU A 38 -13.98 -11.62 2.30
N ILE A 39 -13.05 -11.29 1.41
CA ILE A 39 -13.07 -11.72 0.00
C ILE A 39 -12.92 -13.24 -0.10
N TRP A 40 -12.05 -13.82 0.72
CA TRP A 40 -11.80 -15.26 0.73
C TRP A 40 -13.06 -16.06 1.06
N THR A 41 -13.84 -15.60 2.04
CA THR A 41 -15.06 -16.26 2.50
C THR A 41 -16.27 -16.00 1.60
N ASN A 42 -16.44 -14.77 1.09
CA ASN A 42 -17.64 -14.39 0.35
C ASN A 42 -17.53 -14.56 -1.19
N ILE A 43 -16.33 -14.41 -1.76
CA ILE A 43 -16.12 -14.44 -3.22
C ILE A 43 -15.31 -15.69 -3.60
N GLY A 44 -14.22 -15.94 -2.88
CA GLY A 44 -13.45 -17.16 -3.03
C GLY A 44 -11.94 -16.95 -2.92
N LYS A 45 -11.26 -18.05 -2.62
CA LYS A 45 -9.81 -18.11 -2.33
C LYS A 45 -8.94 -17.54 -3.46
N ARG A 46 -9.31 -17.81 -4.72
CA ARG A 46 -8.55 -17.34 -5.89
C ARG A 46 -8.53 -15.82 -5.93
N THR A 47 -9.70 -15.18 -5.85
CA THR A 47 -9.81 -13.71 -5.88
C THR A 47 -9.09 -13.06 -4.71
N ALA A 48 -9.19 -13.65 -3.51
CA ALA A 48 -8.49 -13.16 -2.33
C ALA A 48 -6.96 -13.18 -2.46
N ILE A 49 -6.39 -14.18 -3.17
CA ILE A 49 -4.94 -14.24 -3.43
C ILE A 49 -4.55 -13.29 -4.58
N TRP A 50 -5.39 -13.16 -5.61
CA TRP A 50 -5.13 -12.25 -6.73
C TRP A 50 -5.08 -10.79 -6.30
N LEU A 51 -5.84 -10.41 -5.26
CA LEU A 51 -5.87 -9.04 -4.75
C LEU A 51 -4.47 -8.53 -4.36
N PRO A 52 -3.77 -9.06 -3.34
CA PRO A 52 -2.43 -8.59 -2.99
C PRO A 52 -1.40 -8.84 -4.10
N LEU A 53 -1.59 -9.91 -4.90
CA LEU A 53 -0.69 -10.22 -6.00
C LEU A 53 -0.66 -9.11 -7.07
N ILE A 54 -1.77 -8.38 -7.25
CA ILE A 54 -1.87 -7.25 -8.19
C ILE A 54 -1.60 -5.92 -7.48
N THR A 55 -2.21 -5.70 -6.32
CA THR A 55 -2.17 -4.40 -5.64
C THR A 55 -0.79 -4.08 -5.06
N VAL A 56 -0.04 -5.08 -4.59
CA VAL A 56 1.31 -4.86 -4.04
C VAL A 56 2.28 -4.41 -5.14
N PRO A 57 2.45 -5.11 -6.28
CA PRO A 57 3.27 -4.61 -7.39
C PRO A 57 2.80 -3.24 -7.90
N GLN A 58 1.48 -3.00 -7.97
CA GLN A 58 0.94 -1.72 -8.41
C GLN A 58 1.39 -0.56 -7.50
N VAL A 59 1.30 -0.72 -6.18
CA VAL A 59 1.77 0.30 -5.22
C VAL A 59 3.26 0.53 -5.37
N MET A 60 4.06 -0.52 -5.55
CA MET A 60 5.51 -0.40 -5.75
C MET A 60 5.87 0.37 -7.02
N ILE A 61 5.16 0.11 -8.13
CA ILE A 61 5.35 0.83 -9.38
C ILE A 61 5.02 2.31 -9.21
N ILE A 62 3.88 2.64 -8.58
CA ILE A 62 3.49 4.04 -8.34
C ILE A 62 4.51 4.75 -7.45
N ALA A 63 4.97 4.09 -6.39
CA ALA A 63 6.00 4.63 -5.51
C ALA A 63 7.31 4.94 -6.24
N TYR A 64 7.72 4.02 -7.13
CA TYR A 64 8.89 4.24 -7.97
C TYR A 64 8.70 5.44 -8.89
N LEU A 65 7.54 5.57 -9.53
CA LEU A 65 7.21 6.73 -10.37
C LEU A 65 7.22 8.02 -9.55
N PHE A 66 6.69 8.02 -8.33
CA PHE A 66 6.76 9.17 -7.44
C PHE A 66 8.20 9.57 -7.17
N ASN A 67 9.07 8.63 -6.80
CA ASN A 67 10.49 8.93 -6.57
C ASN A 67 11.24 9.46 -7.81
N GLN A 68 10.76 9.19 -9.02
CA GLN A 68 11.39 9.67 -10.26
C GLN A 68 10.85 11.02 -10.75
N PHE A 69 9.56 11.31 -10.50
CA PHE A 69 8.87 12.47 -11.07
C PHE A 69 8.45 13.54 -10.06
N LEU A 70 8.46 13.24 -8.75
CA LEU A 70 7.99 14.11 -7.66
C LEU A 70 9.00 14.16 -6.51
#